data_AF-A0AAW2HKT4-F1
#
_entry.id   AF-A0AAW2HKT4-F1
#
_cell.length_a   1.000
_cell.length_b   1.000
_cell.length_c   1.000
_cell.angle_alpha   90.00
_cell.angle_beta   90.00
_cell.angle_gamma   90.00
#
_symmetry.space_group_name_H-M   'P 1'
#
loop_
_entity.id
_entity.type
_entity.pdbx_description
1 polymer ?
#
loop_
_entity_poly.entity_id
_entity_poly.type
_entity_poly.pdbx_seq_one_letter_code
_entity_poly.pdbx_strand_id
1 'polypeptide(L)'
;MIEITARLIGGPAYIAGEVVECCITFTHPQDPSHKKSHSNSDVLETLAWASAQIHCQCTTNNKVIIGKNSPESIDTATNTDTSFAPCKGETGHVVLSTKPKILFCDLRLAKGESKSYLYKETLPSEAPPSYRGQAVKYSYKITIGTQRVNSPIKLLRVPIRVLVISGISDSSACGDSEDLAPTNPFLETQQRDTPLEIALQTLQNITARRSPNFYNITNVHGKVVRFCLFKQAYKLGEDIVGTFDFTDATIPCVQCSVTLQSEEEIQPEHKRFSKQGPAIVSYNKHHEMCLSWKYSQLILPIPLHITPAFSTDLVSLQWRLHFEFVTSQTTQTQQEANDKEDKSWQGPPVLNIETMVWNLPIKILPTTPQHVSQGLQAQSKYTTVI
;
A
#
# COMPACT_ATOMS: atom_id res chain seq x y z
N MET A 1 3.97 28.65 -25.30
CA MET A 1 3.69 27.30 -24.77
C MET A 1 4.69 27.02 -23.66
N ILE A 2 4.25 26.63 -22.47
CA ILE A 2 5.13 26.32 -21.33
C ILE A 2 4.94 24.85 -20.93
N GLU A 3 6.03 24.11 -20.83
CA GLU A 3 6.05 22.76 -20.27
C GLU A 3 6.22 22.85 -18.74
N ILE A 4 5.35 22.18 -17.99
CA ILE A 4 5.55 21.94 -16.57
C ILE A 4 6.02 20.50 -16.39
N THR A 5 7.12 20.32 -15.68
CA THR A 5 7.60 19.02 -15.22
C THR A 5 7.58 19.00 -13.70
N ALA A 6 6.95 17.99 -13.09
CA ALA A 6 7.03 17.70 -11.67
C ALA A 6 7.82 16.40 -11.44
N ARG A 7 8.87 16.46 -10.63
CA ARG A 7 9.72 15.31 -10.28
C ARG A 7 9.70 15.09 -8.77
N LEU A 8 9.20 13.93 -8.35
CA LEU A 8 9.22 13.50 -6.95
C LEU A 8 10.64 13.13 -6.53
N ILE A 9 11.11 13.70 -5.42
CA ILE A 9 12.39 13.37 -4.81
C ILE A 9 12.15 12.21 -3.84
N GLY A 10 12.98 11.17 -3.91
CA GLY A 10 12.83 9.97 -3.08
C GLY A 10 11.87 8.90 -3.61
N GLY A 11 11.08 9.21 -4.65
CA GLY A 11 10.14 8.28 -5.29
C GLY A 11 8.67 8.63 -5.01
N PRO A 12 7.71 7.85 -5.53
CA PRO A 12 6.29 8.15 -5.39
C PRO A 12 5.62 7.57 -4.14
N ALA A 13 6.34 6.86 -3.28
CA ALA A 13 5.81 6.34 -2.02
C ALA A 13 6.34 7.14 -0.82
N TYR A 14 5.49 7.32 0.20
CA TYR A 14 5.79 8.06 1.43
C TYR A 14 5.08 7.41 2.61
N ILE A 15 5.56 7.65 3.83
CA ILE A 15 4.86 7.32 5.08
C ILE A 15 4.13 8.55 5.63
N ALA A 16 2.95 8.36 6.24
CA ALA A 16 2.26 9.45 6.95
C ALA A 16 3.17 10.05 8.04
N GLY A 17 3.28 11.38 8.08
CA GLY A 17 4.27 12.10 8.90
C GLY A 17 5.56 12.50 8.18
N GLU A 18 5.84 11.92 7.01
CA GLU A 18 7.04 12.22 6.21
C GLU A 18 6.88 13.54 5.41
N VAL A 19 8.01 14.17 5.09
CA VAL A 19 8.07 15.34 4.21
C VAL A 19 8.09 14.88 2.75
N VAL A 20 7.07 15.28 2.01
CA VAL A 20 6.98 15.09 0.56
C VAL A 20 7.72 16.22 -0.14
N GLU A 21 8.71 15.86 -0.94
CA GLU A 21 9.50 16.81 -1.74
C GLU A 21 9.28 16.60 -3.24
N CYS A 22 8.90 17.66 -3.95
CA CYS A 22 8.66 17.65 -5.38
C CYS A 22 9.37 18.85 -6.04
N CYS A 23 10.26 18.57 -6.98
CA CYS A 23 10.90 19.59 -7.81
C CYS A 23 10.01 19.87 -9.03
N ILE A 24 9.52 21.10 -9.12
CA ILE A 24 8.59 21.55 -10.16
C ILE A 24 9.35 22.52 -11.07
N THR A 25 9.54 22.14 -12.33
CA THR A 25 10.25 22.90 -13.35
C THR A 25 9.26 23.43 -14.39
N PHE A 26 9.35 24.72 -14.66
CA PHE A 26 8.63 25.39 -15.73
C PHE A 26 9.64 25.71 -16.83
N THR A 27 9.40 25.21 -18.03
CA THR A 27 10.30 25.33 -19.17
C THR A 27 9.56 25.95 -20.34
N HIS A 28 10.12 27.01 -20.91
CA HIS A 28 9.68 27.49 -22.21
C HIS A 28 10.54 26.78 -23.28
N PRO A 29 10.02 25.79 -24.02
CA PRO A 29 10.81 25.05 -25.01
C PRO A 29 11.31 25.96 -26.14
N GLN A 30 12.47 25.63 -26.71
CA GLN A 30 12.95 26.29 -27.92
C GLN A 30 12.12 25.83 -29.13
N ASP A 31 11.80 26.77 -30.03
CA ASP A 31 11.20 26.42 -31.31
C ASP A 31 12.20 25.63 -32.17
N PRO A 32 11.76 24.60 -32.91
CA PRO A 32 12.59 24.02 -33.96
C PRO A 32 12.96 25.11 -34.98
N SER A 33 14.18 25.03 -35.51
CA SER A 33 15.03 26.08 -36.11
C SER A 33 14.50 26.96 -37.26
N HIS A 34 13.19 27.08 -37.50
CA HIS A 34 12.63 27.78 -38.66
C HIS A 34 11.44 28.72 -38.41
N LYS A 35 11.07 29.05 -37.16
CA LYS A 35 10.09 30.12 -36.88
C LYS A 35 10.78 31.39 -36.37
N LYS A 36 11.03 32.36 -37.25
CA LYS A 36 11.45 33.71 -36.84
C LYS A 36 10.31 34.39 -36.10
N SER A 37 10.59 34.83 -34.87
CA SER A 37 9.67 35.62 -34.04
C SER A 37 9.35 36.94 -34.73
N HIS A 38 8.06 37.25 -34.94
CA HIS A 38 7.63 38.46 -35.65
C HIS A 38 7.22 39.61 -34.69
N SER A 39 7.28 39.41 -33.37
CA SER A 39 6.97 40.45 -32.38
C SER A 39 7.85 40.35 -31.10
N ASN A 40 7.98 41.47 -30.37
CA ASN A 40 8.65 41.52 -29.06
C ASN A 40 7.87 40.77 -27.95
N SER A 41 6.56 40.59 -28.12
CA SER A 41 5.69 39.81 -27.23
C SER A 41 5.85 38.30 -27.37
N ASP A 42 6.44 37.82 -28.48
CA ASP A 42 6.66 36.39 -28.74
C ASP A 42 7.96 35.85 -28.09
N VAL A 43 8.71 36.71 -27.40
CA VAL A 43 10.01 36.35 -26.79
C VAL A 43 9.86 35.82 -25.37
N LEU A 44 8.87 36.34 -24.62
CA LEU A 44 8.65 36.01 -23.21
C LEU A 44 7.25 35.46 -23.01
N GLU A 45 7.18 34.27 -22.41
CA GLU A 45 5.90 33.71 -21.93
C GLU A 45 5.72 34.06 -20.45
N THR A 46 4.52 34.51 -20.10
CA THR A 46 4.21 34.97 -18.73
C THR A 46 3.18 34.06 -18.06
N LEU A 47 3.55 33.48 -16.93
CA LEU A 47 2.66 32.78 -16.00
C LEU A 47 2.27 33.73 -14.88
N ALA A 48 0.96 33.91 -14.68
CA ALA A 48 0.44 34.79 -13.65
C ALA A 48 0.77 34.27 -12.24
N TRP A 49 0.65 32.96 -12.02
CA TRP A 49 0.97 32.31 -10.75
C TRP A 49 1.10 30.80 -10.91
N ALA A 50 1.70 30.16 -9.92
CA ALA A 50 1.59 28.72 -9.72
C ALA A 50 1.50 28.39 -8.22
N SER A 51 0.71 27.38 -7.89
CA SER A 51 0.57 26.87 -6.53
C SER A 51 0.45 25.36 -6.52
N ALA A 52 0.94 24.73 -5.45
CA ALA A 52 0.88 23.30 -5.26
C ALA A 52 0.23 22.95 -3.92
N GLN A 53 -0.51 21.85 -3.89
CA GLN A 53 -1.10 21.28 -2.68
C GLN A 53 -1.22 19.76 -2.76
N ILE A 54 -1.28 19.11 -1.61
CA ILE A 54 -1.53 17.68 -1.49
C ILE A 54 -2.98 17.48 -1.04
N HIS A 55 -3.67 16.55 -1.67
CA HIS A 55 -5.00 16.15 -1.24
C HIS A 55 -5.21 14.64 -1.32
N CYS A 56 -6.09 14.14 -0.44
CA CYS A 56 -6.58 12.78 -0.43
C CYS A 56 -8.08 12.78 -0.70
N GLN A 57 -8.50 11.99 -1.68
CA GLN A 57 -9.90 11.74 -1.97
C GLN A 57 -10.31 10.35 -1.57
N CYS A 58 -11.45 10.26 -0.91
CA CYS A 58 -12.13 9.02 -0.65
C CYS A 58 -13.35 8.89 -1.56
N THR A 59 -13.33 7.82 -2.34
CA THR A 59 -14.51 7.37 -3.10
C THR A 59 -15.09 6.17 -2.39
N THR A 60 -16.39 6.17 -2.18
CA THR A 60 -17.13 5.08 -1.55
C THR A 60 -18.11 4.47 -2.53
N ASN A 61 -18.47 3.21 -2.32
CA ASN A 61 -19.52 2.56 -3.08
C ASN A 61 -20.87 2.62 -2.36
N ASN A 62 -21.90 2.04 -2.98
CA ASN A 62 -23.27 2.03 -2.46
C ASN A 62 -23.47 1.22 -1.16
N LYS A 63 -22.44 0.53 -0.65
CA LYS A 63 -22.51 -0.27 0.58
C LYS A 63 -22.23 0.56 1.83
N VAL A 64 -21.58 1.71 1.68
CA VAL A 64 -21.19 2.62 2.78
C VAL A 64 -22.18 3.76 2.89
N ILE A 65 -22.68 4.04 4.09
CA ILE A 65 -23.45 5.24 4.40
C ILE A 65 -22.49 6.29 4.94
N ILE A 66 -22.36 7.42 4.26
CA ILE A 66 -21.68 8.59 4.79
C ILE A 66 -22.75 9.47 5.45
N GLY A 67 -22.61 9.73 6.75
CA GLY A 67 -23.51 10.63 7.47
C GLY A 67 -23.42 12.05 6.89
N LYS A 68 -24.53 12.81 6.93
CA LYS A 68 -24.61 14.20 6.43
C LYS A 68 -23.63 15.22 7.07
N ASN A 69 -22.81 14.78 8.03
CA ASN A 69 -21.86 15.61 8.77
C ASN A 69 -20.41 15.49 8.26
N SER A 70 -20.12 14.66 7.26
CA SER A 70 -18.82 14.73 6.56
C SER A 70 -18.75 16.01 5.73
N PRO A 71 -17.59 16.68 5.60
CA PRO A 71 -17.47 17.85 4.73
C PRO A 71 -18.01 17.47 3.36
N GLU A 72 -19.08 18.14 2.96
CA GLU A 72 -19.78 17.89 1.71
C GLU A 72 -18.75 17.74 0.59
N SER A 73 -19.02 16.84 -0.36
CA SER A 73 -18.36 16.92 -1.67
C SER A 73 -18.37 18.39 -2.06
N ILE A 74 -17.18 18.98 -2.19
CA ILE A 74 -17.04 20.34 -2.69
C ILE A 74 -17.40 20.29 -4.19
N ASP A 75 -18.67 20.04 -4.49
CA ASP A 75 -19.34 20.37 -5.73
C ASP A 75 -19.63 21.87 -5.67
N THR A 76 -18.58 22.67 -5.48
CA THR A 76 -18.69 24.09 -5.73
C THR A 76 -18.58 24.26 -7.24
N ALA A 77 -19.71 24.05 -7.91
CA ALA A 77 -20.02 24.66 -9.19
C ALA A 77 -20.04 26.18 -9.00
N THR A 78 -18.86 26.76 -8.82
CA THR A 78 -18.61 28.18 -9.02
C THR A 78 -17.87 28.28 -10.34
N ASN A 79 -18.22 29.26 -11.16
CA ASN A 79 -17.48 29.58 -12.39
C ASN A 79 -16.05 29.96 -12.01
N THR A 80 -15.12 28.99 -12.12
CA THR A 80 -13.77 28.98 -11.51
C THR A 80 -12.71 28.67 -12.57
N ASP A 81 -12.73 29.38 -13.69
CA ASP A 81 -11.68 29.22 -14.70
C ASP A 81 -10.35 29.87 -14.28
N THR A 82 -10.40 30.74 -13.25
CA THR A 82 -9.28 31.55 -12.77
C THR A 82 -8.92 31.37 -11.29
N SER A 83 -9.71 30.61 -10.51
CA SER A 83 -9.39 30.28 -9.11
C SER A 83 -8.79 28.89 -8.95
N PHE A 84 -7.78 28.73 -8.08
CA PHE A 84 -7.15 27.43 -7.84
C PHE A 84 -8.11 26.43 -7.16
N ALA A 85 -8.66 25.50 -7.95
CA ALA A 85 -9.51 24.41 -7.49
C ALA A 85 -8.81 23.06 -7.72
N PRO A 86 -8.07 22.52 -6.72
CA PRO A 86 -7.23 21.32 -6.91
C PRO A 86 -8.03 20.07 -7.28
N CYS A 87 -9.19 19.91 -6.66
CA CYS A 87 -10.06 18.76 -6.79
C CYS A 87 -11.02 18.87 -7.98
N LYS A 88 -10.92 19.92 -8.82
CA LYS A 88 -11.85 20.18 -9.94
C LYS A 88 -11.95 18.97 -10.88
N GLY A 89 -13.12 18.38 -11.00
CA GLY A 89 -13.35 17.20 -11.86
C GLY A 89 -12.82 15.88 -11.30
N GLU A 90 -12.60 15.79 -9.99
CA GLU A 90 -12.35 14.53 -9.31
C GLU A 90 -13.58 14.06 -8.54
N THR A 91 -13.77 12.75 -8.45
CA THR A 91 -14.93 12.13 -7.81
C THR A 91 -14.61 11.78 -6.36
N GLY A 92 -15.61 11.88 -5.48
CA GLY A 92 -15.51 11.51 -4.07
C GLY A 92 -15.39 12.72 -3.14
N HIS A 93 -15.31 12.45 -1.85
CA HIS A 93 -15.15 13.50 -0.83
C HIS A 93 -13.68 13.68 -0.48
N VAL A 94 -13.31 14.91 -0.12
CA VAL A 94 -11.95 15.26 0.27
C VAL A 94 -11.76 14.88 1.73
N VAL A 95 -10.88 13.92 1.99
CA VAL A 95 -10.53 13.49 3.36
C VAL A 95 -9.37 14.30 3.91
N LEU A 96 -8.45 14.69 3.04
CA LEU A 96 -7.30 15.52 3.41
C LEU A 96 -7.07 16.58 2.32
N SER A 97 -6.81 17.81 2.73
CA SER A 97 -6.29 18.86 1.85
C SER A 97 -5.29 19.71 2.63
N THR A 98 -4.04 19.78 2.18
CA THR A 98 -3.05 20.66 2.79
C THR A 98 -3.28 22.12 2.35
N LYS A 99 -2.65 23.06 3.05
CA LYS A 99 -2.73 24.48 2.67
C LYS A 99 -1.99 24.68 1.33
N PRO A 100 -2.59 25.34 0.33
CA PRO A 100 -1.92 25.68 -0.91
C PRO A 100 -0.64 26.49 -0.67
N LYS A 101 0.48 26.05 -1.25
CA LYS A 101 1.73 26.82 -1.25
C LYS A 101 1.94 27.46 -2.62
N ILE A 102 2.16 28.77 -2.60
CA ILE A 102 2.47 29.56 -3.79
C ILE A 102 3.93 29.31 -4.17
N LEU A 103 4.18 28.94 -5.42
CA LEU A 103 5.52 28.75 -5.97
C LEU A 103 6.10 30.07 -6.48
N PHE A 104 5.27 30.86 -7.17
CA PHE A 104 5.59 32.21 -7.63
C PHE A 104 4.32 33.00 -7.94
N CYS A 105 4.48 34.33 -7.98
CA CYS A 105 3.51 35.29 -8.53
C CYS A 105 4.25 36.08 -9.62
N ASP A 106 3.76 36.04 -10.86
CA ASP A 106 4.38 36.58 -12.08
C ASP A 106 5.76 35.98 -12.41
N LEU A 107 5.77 34.93 -13.24
CA LEU A 107 6.98 34.36 -13.82
C LEU A 107 7.04 34.60 -15.32
N ARG A 108 8.14 35.21 -15.78
CA ARG A 108 8.45 35.40 -17.19
C ARG A 108 9.60 34.48 -17.57
N LEU A 109 9.45 33.75 -18.67
CA LEU A 109 10.47 32.85 -19.20
C LEU A 109 10.76 33.19 -20.66
N ALA A 110 12.03 33.35 -20.99
CA ALA A 110 12.49 33.42 -22.37
C ALA A 110 12.53 32.04 -23.04
N LYS A 111 12.56 32.00 -24.37
CA LYS A 111 12.70 30.75 -25.14
C LYS A 111 13.95 29.97 -24.72
N GLY A 112 13.78 28.72 -24.32
CA GLY A 112 14.84 27.85 -23.79
C GLY A 112 15.13 28.04 -22.30
N GLU A 113 14.54 29.03 -21.65
CA GLU A 113 14.69 29.23 -20.20
C GLU A 113 13.86 28.22 -19.42
N SER A 114 14.41 27.77 -18.30
CA SER A 114 13.71 26.91 -17.35
C SER A 114 13.94 27.41 -15.94
N LYS A 115 12.88 27.41 -15.12
CA LYS A 115 12.97 27.76 -13.71
C LYS A 115 12.36 26.66 -12.86
N SER A 116 13.09 26.25 -11.83
CA SER A 116 12.70 25.15 -10.94
C SER A 116 12.42 25.66 -9.53
N TYR A 117 11.37 25.10 -8.92
CA TYR A 117 10.92 25.40 -7.57
C TYR A 117 10.81 24.11 -6.77
N LEU A 118 11.22 24.14 -5.51
CA LEU A 118 11.13 23.00 -4.61
C LEU A 118 9.88 23.11 -3.75
N TYR A 119 8.90 22.25 -4.00
CA TYR A 119 7.74 22.09 -3.15
C TYR A 119 8.06 21.11 -2.03
N LYS A 120 7.86 21.52 -0.77
CA LYS A 120 7.98 20.68 0.42
C LYS A 120 6.71 20.77 1.24
N GLU A 121 6.13 19.65 1.62
CA GLU A 121 4.94 19.57 2.47
C GLU A 121 5.01 18.34 3.36
N THR A 122 4.68 18.47 4.64
CA THR A 122 4.65 17.33 5.57
C THR A 122 3.26 16.69 5.54
N LEU A 123 3.19 15.38 5.29
CA LEU A 123 1.95 14.64 5.41
C LEU A 123 1.53 14.55 6.88
N PRO A 124 0.25 14.78 7.23
CA PRO A 124 -0.22 14.53 8.60
C PRO A 124 -0.01 13.08 9.00
N SER A 125 0.37 12.84 10.26
CA SER A 125 0.56 11.50 10.81
C SER A 125 -0.73 10.69 10.88
N GLU A 126 -1.88 11.36 11.04
CA GLU A 126 -3.22 10.76 11.09
C GLU A 126 -3.85 10.53 9.71
N ALA A 127 -3.10 10.81 8.62
CA ALA A 127 -3.62 10.66 7.27
C ALA A 127 -3.89 9.18 6.94
N PRO A 128 -5.02 8.82 6.27
CA PRO A 128 -5.30 7.44 5.89
C PRO A 128 -4.29 6.93 4.84
N PRO A 129 -4.03 5.62 4.74
CA PRO A 129 -3.14 5.11 3.71
C PRO A 129 -3.78 5.20 2.32
N SER A 130 -2.95 5.15 1.28
CA SER A 130 -3.42 4.90 -0.08
C SER A 130 -3.93 3.47 -0.20
N TYR A 131 -5.20 3.32 -0.58
CA TYR A 131 -5.87 2.03 -0.61
C TYR A 131 -6.95 1.99 -1.69
N ARG A 132 -7.13 0.83 -2.31
CA ARG A 132 -8.18 0.57 -3.30
C ARG A 132 -8.88 -0.74 -2.92
N GLY A 133 -9.91 -0.64 -2.10
CA GLY A 133 -10.74 -1.74 -1.66
C GLY A 133 -12.00 -1.91 -2.49
N GLN A 134 -12.94 -2.69 -1.96
CA GLN A 134 -14.25 -2.91 -2.57
C GLN A 134 -15.23 -1.83 -2.13
N ALA A 135 -15.21 -1.47 -0.85
CA ALA A 135 -16.08 -0.47 -0.24
C ALA A 135 -15.56 0.96 -0.45
N VAL A 136 -14.26 1.16 -0.26
CA VAL A 136 -13.64 2.49 -0.32
C VAL A 136 -12.34 2.51 -1.12
N LYS A 137 -12.00 3.69 -1.63
CA LYS A 137 -10.70 3.95 -2.25
C LYS A 137 -10.20 5.33 -1.81
N TYR A 138 -9.00 5.34 -1.22
CA TYR A 138 -8.24 6.52 -0.83
C TYR A 138 -7.13 6.79 -1.86
N SER A 139 -7.17 7.96 -2.50
CA SER A 139 -6.24 8.35 -3.56
C SER A 139 -5.57 9.67 -3.22
N TYR A 140 -4.24 9.67 -3.17
CA TYR A 140 -3.43 10.86 -2.91
C TYR A 140 -2.85 11.43 -4.19
N LYS A 141 -2.88 12.76 -4.32
CA LYS A 141 -2.29 13.49 -5.44
C LYS A 141 -1.66 14.79 -4.94
N ILE A 142 -0.51 15.13 -5.49
CA ILE A 142 0.00 16.50 -5.48
C ILE A 142 -0.58 17.19 -6.72
N THR A 143 -1.30 18.29 -6.51
CA THR A 143 -1.89 19.06 -7.60
C THR A 143 -1.19 20.40 -7.71
N ILE A 144 -0.54 20.60 -8.84
CA ILE A 144 0.10 21.85 -9.23
C ILE A 144 -0.86 22.58 -10.15
N GLY A 145 -1.42 23.70 -9.69
CA GLY A 145 -2.20 24.60 -10.52
C GLY A 145 -1.35 25.76 -10.97
N THR A 146 -1.54 26.18 -12.21
CA THR A 146 -0.90 27.38 -12.74
C THR A 146 -1.76 27.99 -13.82
N GLN A 147 -1.59 29.29 -14.00
CA GLN A 147 -2.34 30.07 -14.95
C GLN A 147 -1.37 30.86 -15.83
N ARG A 148 -1.46 30.65 -17.15
CA ARG A 148 -0.88 31.56 -18.13
C ARG A 148 -1.74 32.82 -18.23
N VAL A 149 -1.13 33.99 -18.39
CA VAL A 149 -1.88 35.25 -18.53
C VAL A 149 -2.89 35.11 -19.68
N ASN A 150 -4.13 35.57 -19.46
CA ASN A 150 -5.26 35.47 -20.39
C ASN A 150 -5.65 34.04 -20.79
N SER A 151 -5.29 33.02 -19.99
CA SER A 151 -5.65 31.62 -20.21
C SER A 151 -6.35 31.02 -18.98
N PRO A 152 -7.17 29.96 -19.16
CA PRO A 152 -7.73 29.23 -18.02
C PRO A 152 -6.61 28.49 -17.26
N ILE A 153 -6.89 28.17 -16.00
CA ILE A 153 -5.98 27.36 -15.17
C ILE A 153 -5.78 25.98 -15.78
N LYS A 154 -4.54 25.51 -15.77
CA LYS A 154 -4.21 24.09 -15.99
C LYS A 154 -3.71 23.46 -14.71
N LEU A 155 -4.06 22.19 -14.51
CA LEU A 155 -3.70 21.39 -13.35
C LEU A 155 -2.79 20.23 -13.80
N LEU A 156 -1.64 20.08 -13.17
CA LEU A 156 -0.81 18.88 -13.21
C LEU A 156 -1.06 18.07 -11.94
N ARG A 157 -1.44 16.80 -12.10
CA ARG A 157 -1.71 15.89 -10.98
C ARG A 157 -0.64 14.82 -10.93
N VAL A 158 0.01 14.73 -9.77
CA VAL A 158 1.09 13.78 -9.51
C VAL A 158 0.59 12.80 -8.45
N PRO A 159 0.23 11.55 -8.82
CA PRO A 159 -0.22 10.56 -7.86
C PRO A 159 0.94 10.15 -6.94
N ILE A 160 0.64 10.02 -5.65
CA ILE A 160 1.58 9.51 -4.65
C ILE A 160 0.91 8.38 -3.86
N ARG A 161 1.72 7.47 -3.32
CA ARG A 161 1.29 6.37 -2.48
C ARG A 161 1.69 6.66 -1.03
N VAL A 162 0.71 6.76 -0.15
CA VAL A 162 0.90 6.96 1.28
C VAL A 162 0.74 5.63 2.01
N LEU A 163 1.70 5.30 2.87
CA LEU A 163 1.66 4.17 3.79
C LEU A 163 1.49 4.68 5.21
N VAL A 164 0.85 3.89 6.07
CA VAL A 164 0.65 4.24 7.48
C VAL A 164 1.24 3.14 8.34
N ILE A 165 1.92 3.55 9.40
CA ILE A 165 2.39 2.67 10.46
C ILE A 165 1.31 2.66 11.54
N SER A 166 0.47 1.62 11.54
CA SER A 166 -0.62 1.47 12.51
C SER A 166 -0.30 0.41 13.57
N GLY A 167 -0.68 0.66 14.82
CA GLY A 167 -0.64 -0.35 15.89
C GLY A 167 0.75 -0.66 16.46
N ILE A 168 1.76 0.16 16.16
CA ILE A 168 2.96 0.23 16.98
C ILE A 168 2.60 1.16 18.12
N SER A 169 2.18 0.59 19.26
CA SER A 169 2.05 1.34 20.51
C SER A 169 3.30 2.18 20.68
N ASP A 170 3.17 3.44 21.09
CA ASP A 170 4.29 4.28 21.49
C ASP A 170 5.12 3.50 22.51
N SER A 171 6.11 2.75 22.05
CA SER A 171 7.11 2.14 22.90
C SER A 171 8.10 3.24 23.24
N SER A 172 7.59 4.29 23.88
CA SER A 172 8.32 5.16 24.79
C SER A 172 8.77 4.40 26.06
N ALA A 173 8.77 3.06 26.04
CA ALA A 173 9.28 2.20 27.11
C ALA A 173 10.71 1.67 26.84
N CYS A 174 11.44 2.25 25.89
CA CYS A 174 12.91 2.17 25.87
C CYS A 174 13.57 3.56 26.01
N GLY A 175 12.82 4.60 26.38
CA GLY A 175 13.36 5.92 26.69
C GLY A 175 13.93 6.06 28.11
N ASP A 176 13.75 5.06 28.98
CA ASP A 176 14.32 5.04 30.34
C ASP A 176 15.62 4.23 30.44
N SER A 177 16.25 3.90 29.31
CA SER A 177 17.70 3.77 29.33
C SER A 177 18.26 5.17 29.15
N GLU A 178 18.33 5.95 30.24
CA GLU A 178 19.41 6.92 30.36
C GLU A 178 20.68 6.17 29.93
N ASP A 179 21.28 6.60 28.83
CA ASP A 179 22.53 6.04 28.34
C ASP A 179 23.55 6.03 29.49
N LEU A 180 23.69 4.89 30.18
CA LEU A 180 24.73 4.64 31.18
C LEU A 180 26.12 4.55 30.53
N ALA A 181 26.20 4.78 29.22
CA ALA A 181 27.47 4.94 28.54
C ALA A 181 28.06 6.32 28.89
N PRO A 182 29.34 6.39 29.29
CA PRO A 182 29.97 7.67 29.61
C PRO A 182 29.85 8.60 28.40
N THR A 183 29.09 9.68 28.55
CA THR A 183 28.84 10.64 27.47
C THR A 183 30.17 11.28 27.11
N ASN A 184 30.73 10.87 25.97
CA ASN A 184 32.02 11.36 25.52
C ASN A 184 31.87 12.84 25.12
N PRO A 185 32.51 13.78 25.82
CA PRO A 185 32.36 15.21 25.55
C PRO A 185 33.01 15.66 24.23
N PHE A 186 33.70 14.75 23.52
CA PHE A 186 34.32 15.00 22.20
C PHE A 186 33.54 14.39 21.03
N LEU A 187 32.46 13.63 21.29
CA LEU A 187 31.55 13.17 20.23
C LEU A 187 30.50 14.26 20.00
N GLU A 188 30.42 14.78 18.77
CA GLU A 188 29.33 15.65 18.33
C GLU A 188 27.99 15.01 18.71
N THR A 189 27.09 15.81 19.29
CA THR A 189 25.74 15.36 19.68
C THR A 189 25.11 14.66 18.48
N GLN A 190 24.89 13.35 18.58
CA GLN A 190 24.25 12.58 17.50
C GLN A 190 22.99 13.33 17.07
N GLN A 191 22.85 13.55 15.76
CA GLN A 191 21.60 14.04 15.17
C GLN A 191 20.47 13.20 15.77
N ARG A 192 19.54 13.84 16.50
CA ARG A 192 18.41 13.11 17.08
C ARG A 192 17.67 12.44 15.94
N ASP A 193 17.56 11.12 16.00
CA ASP A 193 16.78 10.35 15.04
C ASP A 193 15.38 10.94 14.90
N THR A 194 14.92 11.08 13.66
CA THR A 194 13.58 11.55 13.39
C THR A 194 12.55 10.54 13.93
N PRO A 195 11.35 10.97 14.35
CA PRO A 195 10.31 10.04 14.82
C PRO A 195 9.98 8.93 13.81
N LEU A 196 10.11 9.23 12.51
CA LEU A 196 9.94 8.26 11.44
C LEU A 196 11.04 7.18 11.44
N GLU A 197 12.30 7.55 11.64
CA GLU A 197 13.42 6.60 11.73
C GLU A 197 13.24 5.66 12.93
N ILE A 198 12.84 6.20 14.09
CA ILE A 198 12.52 5.40 15.28
C ILE A 198 11.37 4.43 15.00
N ALA A 199 10.31 4.88 14.31
CA ALA A 199 9.18 4.04 13.94
C ALA A 199 9.60 2.92 12.96
N LEU A 200 10.43 3.22 11.96
CA LEU A 200 10.97 2.24 11.01
C LEU A 200 11.89 1.22 11.70
N GLN A 201 12.74 1.66 12.63
CA GLN A 201 13.59 0.78 13.42
C GLN A 201 12.76 -0.17 14.29
N THR A 202 11.71 0.35 14.93
CA THR A 202 10.76 -0.47 15.71
C THR A 202 10.07 -1.50 14.84
N LEU A 203 9.62 -1.11 13.64
CA LEU A 203 9.03 -2.03 12.65
C LEU A 203 10.03 -3.12 12.24
N GLN A 204 11.27 -2.75 11.98
CA GLN A 204 12.34 -3.70 11.65
C GLN A 204 12.57 -4.69 12.80
N ASN A 205 12.57 -4.24 14.05
CA ASN A 205 12.70 -5.12 15.21
C ASN A 205 11.53 -6.09 15.36
N ILE A 206 10.29 -5.62 15.19
CA ILE A 206 9.08 -6.46 15.23
C ILE A 206 9.14 -7.53 14.11
N THR A 207 9.56 -7.12 12.91
CA THR A 207 9.65 -7.99 11.75
C THR A 207 10.96 -8.80 11.68
N ALA A 208 11.94 -8.59 12.56
CA ALA A 208 13.12 -9.47 12.63
C ALA A 208 12.88 -10.67 13.55
N ARG A 209 12.01 -10.52 14.55
CA ARG A 209 11.72 -11.55 15.55
C ARG A 209 11.09 -12.78 14.89
N ARG A 210 11.77 -13.93 15.01
CA ARG A 210 11.22 -15.24 14.65
C ARG A 210 10.66 -15.90 15.91
N SER A 211 9.35 -16.15 15.91
CA SER A 211 8.65 -16.86 16.98
C SER A 211 7.84 -17.99 16.32
N PRO A 212 8.38 -19.22 16.24
CA PRO A 212 7.67 -20.33 15.64
C PRO A 212 6.42 -20.67 16.44
N ASN A 213 5.27 -20.64 15.78
CA ASN A 213 3.99 -21.01 16.36
C ASN A 213 3.49 -22.29 15.71
N PHE A 214 3.07 -23.26 16.53
CA PHE A 214 2.58 -24.54 16.08
C PHE A 214 1.06 -24.61 16.25
N TYR A 215 0.38 -25.01 15.19
CA TYR A 215 -1.07 -25.16 15.13
C TYR A 215 -1.41 -26.59 14.76
N ASN A 216 -2.13 -27.29 15.64
CA ASN A 216 -2.67 -28.61 15.34
C ASN A 216 -4.04 -28.42 14.67
N ILE A 217 -4.10 -28.66 13.36
CA ILE A 217 -5.32 -28.54 12.57
C ILE A 217 -6.00 -29.90 12.52
N THR A 218 -7.24 -29.94 12.98
CA THR A 218 -8.05 -31.15 13.13
C THR A 218 -9.37 -31.00 12.40
N ASN A 219 -9.85 -32.08 11.80
CA ASN A 219 -11.23 -32.23 11.34
C ASN A 219 -12.05 -33.06 12.35
N VAL A 220 -13.35 -33.21 12.13
CA VAL A 220 -14.27 -34.06 12.92
C VAL A 220 -13.79 -35.51 13.02
N HIS A 221 -13.04 -35.99 12.02
CA HIS A 221 -12.50 -37.35 11.98
C HIS A 221 -11.11 -37.51 12.62
N GLY A 222 -10.48 -36.44 13.12
CA GLY A 222 -9.14 -36.49 13.71
C GLY A 222 -8.15 -35.43 13.19
N LYS A 223 -6.86 -35.64 13.49
CA LYS A 223 -5.79 -34.69 13.16
C LYS A 223 -5.44 -34.75 11.67
N VAL A 224 -5.38 -33.59 11.02
CA VAL A 224 -5.04 -33.46 9.59
C VAL A 224 -3.58 -33.09 9.43
N VAL A 225 -3.11 -32.05 10.12
CA VAL A 225 -1.73 -31.57 9.98
C VAL A 225 -1.32 -30.75 11.19
N ARG A 226 -0.03 -30.76 11.52
CA ARG A 226 0.59 -29.77 12.40
C ARG A 226 1.28 -28.71 11.54
N PHE A 227 0.75 -27.50 11.56
CA PHE A 227 1.33 -26.37 10.83
C PHE A 227 2.25 -25.56 11.73
N CYS A 228 3.44 -25.22 11.26
CA CYS A 228 4.37 -24.32 11.94
C CYS A 228 4.52 -23.03 11.14
N LEU A 229 4.21 -21.90 11.75
CA LEU A 229 4.45 -20.58 11.18
C LEU A 229 5.62 -19.91 11.92
N PHE A 230 6.69 -19.56 11.21
CA PHE A 230 7.91 -19.06 11.85
C PHE A 230 7.82 -17.62 12.39
N LYS A 231 6.78 -16.89 12.00
CA LYS A 231 6.61 -15.47 12.28
C LYS A 231 5.13 -15.07 12.15
N GLN A 232 4.66 -14.08 12.91
CA GLN A 232 3.27 -13.60 12.78
C GLN A 232 3.16 -12.18 12.19
N ALA A 233 4.26 -11.43 12.13
CA ALA A 233 4.29 -10.04 11.67
C ALA A 233 5.27 -9.88 10.51
N TYR A 234 4.79 -9.58 9.32
CA TYR A 234 5.57 -9.49 8.09
C TYR A 234 5.62 -8.06 7.57
N LYS A 235 6.67 -7.70 6.82
CA LYS A 235 6.67 -6.44 6.04
C LYS A 235 6.25 -6.72 4.60
N LEU A 236 5.81 -5.68 3.90
CA LEU A 236 5.58 -5.75 2.46
C LEU A 236 6.84 -6.25 1.73
N GLY A 237 6.67 -7.19 0.80
CA GLY A 237 7.77 -7.79 0.03
C GLY A 237 8.48 -8.96 0.70
N GLU A 238 8.11 -9.35 1.92
CA GLU A 238 8.60 -10.60 2.53
C GLU A 238 7.83 -11.82 2.04
N ASP A 239 8.46 -12.99 2.21
CA ASP A 239 7.82 -14.28 2.03
C ASP A 239 7.32 -14.83 3.37
N ILE A 240 6.08 -15.30 3.37
CA ILE A 240 5.50 -16.04 4.48
C ILE A 240 6.01 -17.48 4.36
N VAL A 241 6.87 -17.87 5.31
CA VAL A 241 7.44 -19.21 5.36
C VAL A 241 6.86 -19.99 6.54
N GLY A 242 6.45 -21.23 6.26
CA GLY A 242 5.96 -22.18 7.25
C GLY A 242 6.19 -23.63 6.83
N THR A 243 5.87 -24.58 7.70
CA THR A 243 6.00 -26.01 7.42
C THR A 243 4.75 -26.77 7.82
N PHE A 244 4.47 -27.82 7.07
CA PHE A 244 3.40 -28.79 7.33
C PHE A 244 4.03 -30.10 7.77
N ASP A 245 3.60 -30.62 8.91
CA ASP A 245 3.98 -31.94 9.42
C ASP A 245 2.74 -32.83 9.50
N PHE A 246 2.73 -33.86 8.66
CA PHE A 246 1.67 -34.86 8.53
C PHE A 246 2.03 -36.18 9.24
N THR A 247 3.17 -36.26 9.93
CA THR A 247 3.67 -37.52 10.54
C THR A 247 2.69 -38.10 11.56
N ASP A 248 2.06 -37.24 12.35
CA ASP A 248 1.04 -37.60 13.35
C ASP A 248 -0.39 -37.41 12.83
N ALA A 249 -0.60 -37.34 11.50
CA ALA A 249 -1.93 -37.14 10.92
C ALA A 249 -2.75 -38.43 11.01
N THR A 250 -3.97 -38.33 11.55
CA THR A 250 -4.94 -39.41 11.59
C THR A 250 -5.68 -39.53 10.26
N ILE A 251 -5.90 -38.40 9.59
CA ILE A 251 -6.61 -38.33 8.30
C ILE A 251 -5.61 -37.96 7.20
N PRO A 252 -5.54 -38.70 6.09
CA PRO A 252 -4.67 -38.34 4.97
C PRO A 252 -5.15 -37.05 4.30
N CYS A 253 -4.24 -36.08 4.18
CA CYS A 253 -4.44 -34.87 3.42
C CYS A 253 -4.00 -35.10 1.97
N VAL A 254 -4.90 -34.92 1.02
CA VAL A 254 -4.67 -35.11 -0.41
C VAL A 254 -4.08 -33.84 -1.01
N GLN A 255 -4.60 -32.69 -0.61
CA GLN A 255 -4.24 -31.39 -1.14
C GLN A 255 -4.27 -30.35 -0.03
N CYS A 256 -3.28 -29.48 -0.01
CA CYS A 256 -3.25 -28.28 0.83
C CYS A 256 -3.16 -27.06 -0.08
N SER A 257 -3.90 -26.00 0.26
CA SER A 257 -3.63 -24.70 -0.33
C SER A 257 -3.75 -23.59 0.69
N VAL A 258 -2.90 -22.58 0.55
CA VAL A 258 -2.84 -21.42 1.43
C VAL A 258 -2.91 -20.17 0.58
N THR A 259 -3.89 -19.32 0.87
CA THR A 259 -4.13 -18.08 0.14
C THR A 259 -3.98 -16.89 1.08
N LEU A 260 -3.23 -15.88 0.64
CA LEU A 260 -3.19 -14.60 1.35
C LEU A 260 -4.47 -13.83 1.02
N GLN A 261 -5.25 -13.48 2.05
CA GLN A 261 -6.50 -12.75 1.91
C GLN A 261 -6.47 -11.45 2.70
N SER A 262 -7.04 -10.39 2.11
CA SER A 262 -7.43 -9.20 2.83
C SER A 262 -8.90 -9.23 3.20
N GLU A 263 -9.22 -8.69 4.37
CA GLU A 263 -10.57 -8.61 4.91
C GLU A 263 -10.88 -7.13 5.18
N GLU A 264 -11.71 -6.52 4.32
CA GLU A 264 -12.17 -5.14 4.42
C GLU A 264 -13.54 -5.13 5.11
N GLU A 265 -13.58 -4.67 6.36
CA GLU A 265 -14.81 -4.50 7.11
C GLU A 265 -15.22 -3.03 7.17
N ILE A 266 -16.46 -2.73 6.78
CA ILE A 266 -17.08 -1.40 6.95
C ILE A 266 -17.43 -1.21 8.42
N GLN A 267 -17.10 -0.05 8.99
CA GLN A 267 -17.44 0.24 10.38
C GLN A 267 -18.95 0.19 10.62
N PRO A 268 -19.43 -0.34 11.77
CA PRO A 268 -20.85 -0.57 12.02
C PRO A 268 -21.75 0.65 11.79
N GLU A 269 -21.26 1.85 12.14
CA GLU A 269 -21.96 3.13 11.99
C GLU A 269 -22.20 3.52 10.51
N HIS A 270 -21.37 3.00 9.62
CA HIS A 270 -21.38 3.29 8.19
C HIS A 270 -21.90 2.12 7.35
N LYS A 271 -22.34 1.01 7.98
CA LYS A 271 -22.97 -0.12 7.27
C LYS A 271 -24.35 0.29 6.77
N ARG A 272 -24.59 0.11 5.47
CA ARG A 272 -25.94 0.28 4.89
C ARG A 272 -26.93 -0.78 5.34
N PHE A 273 -26.45 -2.00 5.57
CA PHE A 273 -27.28 -3.09 6.08
C PHE A 273 -26.57 -3.78 7.24
N SER A 274 -27.30 -4.08 8.30
CA SER A 274 -26.76 -4.76 9.50
C SER A 274 -26.05 -6.09 9.18
N LYS A 275 -26.48 -6.82 8.14
CA LYS A 275 -25.89 -8.10 7.71
C LYS A 275 -24.73 -7.97 6.69
N GLN A 276 -24.17 -6.78 6.49
CA GLN A 276 -22.98 -6.62 5.64
C GLN A 276 -21.76 -7.23 6.34
N GLY A 277 -21.36 -8.41 5.87
CA GLY A 277 -20.09 -9.04 6.22
C GLY A 277 -18.89 -8.34 5.55
N PRO A 278 -17.67 -8.71 5.95
CA PRO A 278 -16.46 -8.13 5.37
C PRO A 278 -16.30 -8.53 3.90
N ALA A 279 -15.71 -7.65 3.10
CA ALA A 279 -15.31 -7.95 1.74
C ALA A 279 -13.94 -8.63 1.75
N ILE A 280 -13.86 -9.83 1.17
CA ILE A 280 -12.65 -10.65 1.13
C ILE A 280 -12.04 -10.60 -0.27
N VAL A 281 -10.74 -10.33 -0.36
CA VAL A 281 -9.97 -10.36 -1.62
C VAL A 281 -8.77 -11.28 -1.47
N SER A 282 -8.63 -12.22 -2.39
CA SER A 282 -7.49 -13.15 -2.46
C SER A 282 -6.37 -12.58 -3.32
N TYR A 283 -5.13 -12.75 -2.86
CA TYR A 283 -3.91 -12.37 -3.57
C TYR A 283 -3.17 -13.63 -4.03
N ASN A 284 -1.97 -13.88 -3.52
CA ASN A 284 -1.19 -15.05 -3.87
C ASN A 284 -1.77 -16.32 -3.22
N LYS A 285 -1.71 -17.42 -3.96
CA LYS A 285 -2.11 -18.77 -3.52
C LYS A 285 -0.93 -19.73 -3.71
N HIS A 286 -0.57 -20.42 -2.64
CA HIS A 286 0.29 -21.60 -2.68
C HIS A 286 -0.60 -22.84 -2.68
N HIS A 287 -0.29 -23.81 -3.53
CA HIS A 287 -1.11 -25.01 -3.72
C HIS A 287 -0.19 -26.21 -3.93
N GLU A 288 -0.51 -27.30 -3.24
CA GLU A 288 0.32 -28.50 -3.27
C GLU A 288 -0.53 -29.77 -3.11
N MET A 289 -0.13 -30.83 -3.82
CA MET A 289 -0.68 -32.18 -3.68
C MET A 289 0.18 -32.94 -2.67
N CYS A 290 -0.36 -33.23 -1.50
CA CYS A 290 0.38 -33.73 -0.33
C CYS A 290 -0.01 -35.15 0.08
N LEU A 291 -0.67 -35.91 -0.81
CA LEU A 291 -1.04 -37.31 -0.54
C LEU A 291 0.20 -38.14 -0.19
N SER A 292 0.16 -38.81 0.96
CA SER A 292 1.26 -39.65 1.50
C SER A 292 2.55 -38.91 1.87
N TRP A 293 2.56 -37.57 1.89
CA TRP A 293 3.74 -36.82 2.33
C TRP A 293 3.79 -36.75 3.86
N LYS A 294 5.01 -36.78 4.40
CA LYS A 294 5.24 -36.55 5.84
C LYS A 294 5.48 -35.08 6.16
N TYR A 295 6.14 -34.37 5.24
CA TYR A 295 6.51 -32.97 5.41
C TYR A 295 6.29 -32.19 4.11
N SER A 296 5.90 -30.94 4.26
CA SER A 296 5.80 -29.95 3.18
C SER A 296 6.18 -28.57 3.70
N GLN A 297 6.48 -27.63 2.80
CA GLN A 297 6.81 -26.26 3.14
C GLN A 297 5.88 -25.27 2.44
N LEU A 298 5.58 -24.18 3.14
CA LEU A 298 4.88 -23.03 2.60
C LEU A 298 5.91 -21.93 2.31
N ILE A 299 5.89 -21.40 1.09
CA ILE A 299 6.55 -20.13 0.74
C ILE A 299 5.51 -19.31 -0.03
N LEU A 300 5.02 -18.24 0.59
CA LEU A 300 3.97 -17.40 0.02
C LEU A 300 4.41 -15.93 0.01
N PRO A 301 4.73 -15.35 -1.16
CA PRO A 301 5.24 -13.98 -1.25
C PRO A 301 4.16 -12.95 -0.94
N ILE A 302 4.52 -11.88 -0.21
CA ILE A 302 3.65 -10.73 0.06
C ILE A 302 3.95 -9.64 -0.98
N PRO A 303 2.98 -9.26 -1.84
CA PRO A 303 3.25 -8.24 -2.86
C PRO A 303 3.52 -6.85 -2.27
N LEU A 304 4.42 -6.09 -2.89
CA LEU A 304 4.77 -4.72 -2.47
C LEU A 304 3.64 -3.69 -2.71
N HIS A 305 2.70 -3.97 -3.61
CA HIS A 305 1.63 -3.05 -4.01
C HIS A 305 0.41 -3.09 -3.07
N ILE A 306 0.32 -4.07 -2.17
CA ILE A 306 -0.82 -4.16 -1.22
C ILE A 306 -0.68 -3.10 -0.13
N THR A 307 -1.79 -2.78 0.52
CA THR A 307 -1.81 -1.85 1.66
C THR A 307 -1.79 -2.64 2.96
N PRO A 308 -0.88 -2.33 3.91
CA PRO A 308 -0.86 -2.93 5.24
C PRO A 308 -2.19 -2.79 5.99
N ALA A 309 -2.33 -3.51 7.11
CA ALA A 309 -3.52 -3.37 7.94
C ALA A 309 -3.66 -1.91 8.44
N PHE A 310 -4.87 -1.38 8.41
CA PHE A 310 -5.18 -0.03 8.87
C PHE A 310 -6.63 0.05 9.36
N SER A 311 -6.94 1.09 10.13
CA SER A 311 -8.31 1.42 10.53
C SER A 311 -8.58 2.89 10.28
N THR A 312 -9.75 3.18 9.70
CA THR A 312 -10.29 4.52 9.49
C THR A 312 -11.73 4.57 10.01
N ASP A 313 -12.33 5.75 10.02
CA ASP A 313 -13.73 5.95 10.40
C ASP A 313 -14.69 5.15 9.50
N LEU A 314 -14.34 4.90 8.23
CA LEU A 314 -15.22 4.19 7.29
C LEU A 314 -14.99 2.69 7.28
N VAL A 315 -13.72 2.24 7.27
CA VAL A 315 -13.36 0.83 7.12
C VAL A 315 -12.14 0.45 7.95
N SER A 316 -12.05 -0.85 8.26
CA SER A 316 -10.87 -1.53 8.79
C SER A 316 -10.40 -2.58 7.79
N LEU A 317 -9.10 -2.66 7.57
CA LEU A 317 -8.46 -3.66 6.73
C LEU A 317 -7.59 -4.59 7.58
N GLN A 318 -7.86 -5.89 7.50
CA GLN A 318 -7.09 -6.93 8.18
C GLN A 318 -6.56 -7.97 7.17
N TRP A 319 -5.58 -8.75 7.59
CA TRP A 319 -4.94 -9.78 6.75
C TRP A 319 -5.00 -11.16 7.41
N ARG A 320 -5.27 -12.18 6.59
CA ARG A 320 -5.31 -13.58 7.04
C ARG A 320 -4.74 -14.53 6.01
N LEU A 321 -4.22 -15.65 6.48
CA LEU A 321 -3.95 -16.83 5.69
C LEU A 321 -5.20 -17.71 5.70
N HIS A 322 -5.69 -18.03 4.50
CA HIS A 322 -6.83 -18.90 4.29
C HIS A 322 -6.34 -20.25 3.78
N PHE A 323 -6.50 -21.26 4.61
CA PHE A 323 -6.11 -22.64 4.33
C PHE A 323 -7.33 -23.41 3.84
N GLU A 324 -7.17 -24.14 2.74
CA GLU A 324 -8.12 -25.12 2.25
C GLU A 324 -7.41 -26.47 2.21
N PHE A 325 -7.91 -27.43 2.98
CA PHE A 325 -7.40 -28.80 2.98
C PHE A 325 -8.43 -29.73 2.36
N VAL A 326 -7.98 -30.57 1.43
CA VAL A 326 -8.77 -31.68 0.89
C VAL A 326 -8.26 -32.94 1.58
N THR A 327 -9.12 -33.57 2.37
CA THR A 327 -8.82 -34.77 3.14
C THR A 327 -9.54 -35.97 2.53
N SER A 328 -9.01 -37.17 2.76
CA SER A 328 -9.64 -38.42 2.30
C SER A 328 -9.97 -39.31 3.48
N GLN A 329 -11.16 -39.92 3.45
CA GLN A 329 -11.56 -40.92 4.45
C GLN A 329 -11.10 -42.34 4.07
N THR A 330 -10.63 -42.54 2.84
CA THR A 330 -10.11 -43.83 2.41
C THR A 330 -8.78 -44.07 3.11
N THR A 331 -8.80 -44.88 4.18
CA THR A 331 -7.61 -45.52 4.71
C THR A 331 -6.98 -46.27 3.54
N GLN A 332 -5.77 -45.90 3.14
CA GLN A 332 -5.02 -46.65 2.13
C GLN A 332 -4.94 -48.09 2.63
N THR A 333 -5.83 -48.96 2.17
CA THR A 333 -5.60 -50.40 2.20
C THR A 333 -4.34 -50.52 1.37
N GLN A 334 -3.24 -50.84 2.04
CA GLN A 334 -1.99 -51.18 1.37
C GLN A 334 -2.40 -52.13 0.24
N GLN A 335 -2.27 -51.68 -1.02
CA GLN A 335 -2.23 -52.64 -2.11
C GLN A 335 -1.02 -53.48 -1.75
N GLU A 336 -1.26 -54.66 -1.17
CA GLU A 336 -0.26 -55.66 -0.93
C GLU A 336 0.48 -55.80 -2.26
N ALA A 337 1.75 -55.39 -2.25
CA ALA A 337 2.64 -55.56 -3.37
C ALA A 337 2.68 -57.06 -3.62
N ASN A 338 1.89 -57.54 -4.58
CA ASN A 338 2.01 -58.89 -5.06
C ASN A 338 3.36 -58.89 -5.80
N ASP A 339 4.36 -59.48 -5.15
CA ASP A 339 5.82 -59.39 -5.33
C ASP A 339 6.36 -59.85 -6.71
N LYS A 340 5.58 -59.71 -7.80
CA LYS A 340 5.91 -60.30 -9.10
C LYS A 340 5.90 -59.38 -10.31
N GLU A 341 5.57 -58.11 -10.20
CA GLU A 341 5.73 -57.18 -11.33
C GLU A 341 6.14 -55.79 -10.84
N ASP A 342 7.08 -55.17 -11.56
CA ASP A 342 7.54 -53.77 -11.47
C ASP A 342 6.36 -52.80 -11.73
N LYS A 343 5.37 -52.79 -10.83
CA LYS A 343 4.21 -51.91 -10.92
C LYS A 343 4.60 -50.56 -10.36
N SER A 344 4.77 -49.59 -11.26
CA SER A 344 4.80 -48.18 -10.89
C SER A 344 3.56 -47.85 -10.05
N TRP A 345 3.75 -47.13 -8.95
CA TRP A 345 2.64 -46.71 -8.10
C TRP A 345 1.61 -45.95 -8.94
N GLN A 346 0.36 -46.39 -8.90
CA GLN A 346 -0.76 -45.67 -9.51
C GLN A 346 -1.69 -45.17 -8.41
N GLY A 347 -1.99 -43.88 -8.47
CA GLY A 347 -2.96 -43.28 -7.55
C GLY A 347 -4.35 -43.87 -7.73
N PRO A 348 -5.18 -43.90 -6.68
CA PRO A 348 -6.54 -44.43 -6.77
C PRO A 348 -7.36 -43.62 -7.79
N PRO A 349 -8.16 -44.29 -8.65
CA PRO A 349 -8.92 -43.62 -9.71
C PRO A 349 -10.09 -42.79 -9.16
N VAL A 350 -10.57 -43.13 -7.97
CA VAL A 350 -11.63 -42.40 -7.25
C VAL A 350 -11.23 -42.33 -5.79
N LEU A 351 -11.36 -41.14 -5.21
CA LEU A 351 -11.06 -40.89 -3.80
C LEU A 351 -12.24 -40.18 -3.17
N ASN A 352 -12.69 -40.66 -2.00
CA ASN A 352 -13.72 -39.98 -1.25
C ASN A 352 -13.09 -38.81 -0.49
N ILE A 353 -13.44 -37.58 -0.91
CA ILE A 353 -12.79 -36.36 -0.42
C ILE A 353 -13.75 -35.47 0.37
N GLU A 354 -13.20 -34.81 1.38
CA GLU A 354 -13.87 -33.79 2.19
C GLU A 354 -12.97 -32.55 2.24
N THR A 355 -13.56 -31.37 2.06
CA THR A 355 -12.82 -30.11 2.12
C THR A 355 -13.09 -29.40 3.43
N MET A 356 -12.03 -28.93 4.09
CA MET A 356 -12.13 -28.10 5.28
C MET A 356 -11.35 -26.79 5.10
N VAL A 357 -11.78 -25.77 5.84
CA VAL A 357 -11.18 -24.44 5.82
C VAL A 357 -10.64 -24.09 7.20
N TRP A 358 -9.48 -23.46 7.24
CA TRP A 358 -8.93 -22.87 8.46
C TRP A 358 -8.36 -21.48 8.14
N ASN A 359 -8.63 -20.50 9.00
CA ASN A 359 -8.15 -19.12 8.82
C ASN A 359 -7.21 -18.74 9.96
N LEU A 360 -6.07 -18.14 9.61
CA LEU A 360 -5.09 -17.64 10.57
C LEU A 360 -4.84 -16.15 10.32
N PRO A 361 -5.19 -15.25 11.26
CA PRO A 361 -4.85 -13.84 11.13
C PRO A 361 -3.33 -13.63 11.18
N ILE A 362 -2.84 -12.70 10.38
CA ILE A 362 -1.42 -12.30 10.35
C ILE A 362 -1.32 -10.77 10.33
N LYS A 363 -0.20 -10.24 10.81
CA LYS A 363 0.08 -8.81 10.75
C LYS A 363 0.96 -8.53 9.54
N ILE A 364 0.52 -7.60 8.69
CA ILE A 364 1.34 -7.06 7.60
C ILE A 364 1.59 -5.59 7.90
N LEU A 365 2.86 -5.22 7.94
CA LEU A 365 3.38 -3.90 8.24
C LEU A 365 3.97 -3.26 6.98
N PRO A 366 4.02 -1.92 6.88
CA PRO A 366 4.67 -1.25 5.77
C PRO A 366 6.17 -1.58 5.69
N THR A 367 6.79 -1.22 4.58
CA THR A 367 8.25 -1.23 4.42
C THR A 367 8.73 0.18 4.09
N THR A 368 10.04 0.38 4.00
CA THR A 368 10.64 1.65 3.64
C THR A 368 10.09 2.15 2.30
N PRO A 369 9.70 3.43 2.17
CA PRO A 369 9.12 3.96 0.93
C PRO A 369 10.01 3.78 -0.31
N GLN A 370 11.33 3.78 -0.11
CA GLN A 370 12.33 3.55 -1.16
C GLN A 370 12.17 2.15 -1.80
N HIS A 371 11.97 1.11 -0.99
CA HIS A 371 11.76 -0.26 -1.50
C HIS A 371 10.46 -0.37 -2.30
N VAL A 372 9.40 0.29 -1.85
CA VAL A 372 8.12 0.32 -2.59
C VAL A 372 8.27 1.07 -3.91
N SER A 373 8.97 2.21 -3.89
CA SER A 373 9.23 3.02 -5.08
C SER A 373 10.04 2.25 -6.13
N GLN A 374 11.09 1.54 -5.72
CA GLN A 374 11.92 0.72 -6.60
C GLN A 374 11.15 -0.50 -7.13
N GLY A 375 10.44 -1.21 -6.25
CA GLY A 375 9.74 -2.45 -6.60
C GLY A 375 8.53 -2.24 -7.52
N LEU A 376 7.90 -1.06 -7.51
CA LEU A 376 6.74 -0.76 -8.37
C LEU A 376 7.11 -0.07 -9.69
N GLN A 377 8.39 0.29 -9.90
CA GLN A 377 8.86 1.04 -11.08
C GLN A 377 7.99 2.25 -11.43
N ALA A 378 7.39 2.88 -10.42
CA ALA A 378 6.40 3.92 -10.63
C ALA A 378 7.06 5.21 -11.14
N GLN A 379 6.40 5.86 -12.09
CA GLN A 379 6.88 7.09 -12.70
C GLN A 379 7.08 8.18 -11.64
N SER A 380 8.28 8.78 -11.60
CA SER A 380 8.62 9.87 -10.68
C SER A 380 8.56 11.24 -11.34
N LYS A 381 8.53 11.29 -12.68
CA LYS A 381 8.49 12.52 -13.48
C LYS A 381 7.17 12.63 -14.24
N TYR A 382 6.40 13.67 -14.00
CA TYR A 382 5.13 13.95 -14.67
C TYR A 382 5.24 15.26 -15.43
N THR A 383 4.68 15.30 -16.64
CA THR A 383 4.78 16.47 -17.52
C THR A 383 3.40 16.85 -18.04
N THR A 384 3.12 18.15 -18.11
CA THR A 384 1.97 18.70 -18.84
C THR A 384 2.38 19.97 -19.58
N VAL A 385 1.59 20.36 -20.58
CA VAL A 385 1.88 21.51 -21.43
C VAL A 385 0.77 22.54 -21.35
N ILE A 386 1.17 23.80 -21.19
CA ILE A 386 0.30 24.97 -21.07
C ILE A 386 0.29 25.80 -22.34
#